data_AF-A0AAN7KLG5-F1
#
_entry.id   AF-A0AAN7KLG5-F1
#
_cell.length_a   1.000
_cell.length_b   1.000
_cell.length_c   1.000
_cell.angle_alpha   90.00
_cell.angle_beta   90.00
_cell.angle_gamma   90.00
#
_symmetry.space_group_name_H-M   'P 1'
#
loop_
_entity.id
_entity.type
_entity.pdbx_description
1 polymer ?
#
loop_
_entity_poly.entity_id
_entity_poly.type
_entity_poly.pdbx_seq_one_letter_code
_entity_poly.pdbx_strand_id
1 'polypeptide(L)'
;MSSNNNNSNNSNQARGIGASVSPYGNVGIVNSSMPSNPAFAQAQQMQGGAAGYQNQFRLSQQAQVQALAQAQSKAQAHLQAQVTAQLHAQLQAAASGSRIGSLGSPSPGGSGMTNRPMMKPPVHPPASTMAAAANMMSPLKQMELASAAAAAAAARKKKQKLPDKQLQERVAALLPESALYTQLLEFEARTDSALARKKVDIQEALKNPPTVQKTLRIYVFNTFANQVKAIPQKMNAEPPTWTLKIIGRILEDGVDPDQPGAVQKPNPLYPKFSSFFKRVSISLDQRLYPENPIILWESARSPAAHEGFEVKRKGDKEFTANIRLELNYSPEKYKLSPALIELLGIEVDTRPRIIAAIWHYVKARKLQNPNDPTYFNCDVPLMRVFGEEKVKFASVSQKISHHLSYPQPIHLEHKIKLSGTSPAGTACYDVLVDVPFPIQRELSNLLANVEKNKEIDACNEAIYAAIRKIHEHRKRRAFFLGFSQSPVEFINALIESQNKDLKLVAGEGSRNAEKERRTDFFSQPWVEDAVIRYLNRKPVAGSDAPPST
;
A
#
# COMPACT_ATOMS: atom_id res chain seq x y z
N MET A 1 73.67 -12.93 1.21
CA MET A 1 74.63 -13.95 0.75
C MET A 1 73.83 -15.07 0.11
N SER A 2 74.02 -15.23 -1.21
CA SER A 2 73.64 -16.36 -2.09
C SER A 2 72.12 -16.67 -2.21
N SER A 3 71.43 -16.50 -3.35
CA SER A 3 71.87 -16.51 -4.75
C SER A 3 71.02 -15.62 -5.68
N ASN A 4 71.73 -14.91 -6.55
CA ASN A 4 71.39 -14.22 -7.81
C ASN A 4 70.80 -15.17 -8.88
N ASN A 5 70.32 -14.77 -10.07
CA ASN A 5 69.77 -13.56 -10.71
C ASN A 5 69.60 -13.92 -12.23
N ASN A 6 68.52 -13.44 -12.86
CA ASN A 6 68.28 -13.11 -14.29
C ASN A 6 68.71 -14.02 -15.47
N ASN A 7 67.80 -14.23 -16.45
CA ASN A 7 67.90 -13.52 -17.74
C ASN A 7 66.57 -13.53 -18.56
N SER A 8 66.38 -12.46 -19.34
CA SER A 8 65.24 -12.12 -20.22
C SER A 8 65.61 -12.20 -21.71
N ASN A 9 64.63 -12.49 -22.60
CA ASN A 9 64.35 -11.87 -23.93
C ASN A 9 63.44 -12.80 -24.79
N ASN A 10 62.26 -12.36 -25.24
CA ASN A 10 61.91 -11.67 -26.52
C ASN A 10 61.98 -12.64 -27.74
N SER A 11 61.08 -12.75 -28.73
CA SER A 11 60.05 -11.87 -29.33
C SER A 11 59.28 -12.60 -30.46
N ASN A 12 58.03 -12.17 -30.73
CA ASN A 12 57.29 -12.03 -32.02
C ASN A 12 57.41 -13.07 -33.19
N GLN A 13 56.25 -13.49 -33.73
CA GLN A 13 55.70 -13.11 -35.06
C GLN A 13 54.59 -14.08 -35.53
N ALA A 14 53.47 -13.55 -36.04
CA ALA A 14 52.82 -13.98 -37.30
C ALA A 14 51.62 -13.09 -37.68
N ARG A 15 51.67 -12.49 -38.89
CA ARG A 15 50.62 -11.75 -39.61
C ARG A 15 50.69 -12.22 -41.08
N GLY A 16 49.56 -12.25 -41.80
CA GLY A 16 49.48 -12.32 -43.28
C GLY A 16 48.69 -13.52 -43.83
N ILE A 17 47.39 -13.41 -44.21
CA ILE A 17 46.77 -12.90 -45.47
C ILE A 17 46.71 -13.93 -46.63
N GLY A 18 45.50 -14.20 -47.17
CA GLY A 18 45.28 -14.34 -48.63
C GLY A 18 44.42 -15.48 -49.22
N ALA A 19 43.18 -15.14 -49.65
CA ALA A 19 42.49 -15.46 -50.92
C ALA A 19 41.79 -16.84 -51.25
N SER A 20 40.45 -16.76 -51.34
CA SER A 20 39.44 -17.20 -52.38
C SER A 20 39.49 -18.54 -53.14
N VAL A 21 38.31 -19.21 -53.28
CA VAL A 21 37.54 -19.52 -54.54
C VAL A 21 36.27 -20.38 -54.23
N SER A 22 35.11 -20.06 -54.85
CA SER A 22 33.80 -20.78 -54.80
C SER A 22 33.68 -21.96 -55.79
N PRO A 23 32.59 -22.77 -55.84
CA PRO A 23 31.39 -22.40 -56.63
C PRO A 23 29.99 -22.99 -56.22
N TYR A 24 28.94 -22.22 -56.55
CA TYR A 24 27.57 -22.52 -57.07
C TYR A 24 26.67 -23.71 -56.63
N GLY A 25 25.37 -23.37 -56.46
CA GLY A 25 24.19 -24.26 -56.61
C GLY A 25 22.93 -23.82 -55.81
N ASN A 26 22.24 -22.74 -56.15
CA ASN A 26 21.00 -22.64 -56.98
C ASN A 26 19.64 -22.75 -56.22
N VAL A 27 18.82 -21.67 -56.32
CA VAL A 27 17.32 -21.56 -56.40
C VAL A 27 16.47 -22.26 -55.31
N GLY A 28 15.47 -21.69 -54.63
CA GLY A 28 14.62 -20.51 -54.81
C GLY A 28 13.15 -20.89 -54.50
N ILE A 29 12.36 -19.93 -53.99
CA ILE A 29 10.87 -19.84 -54.03
C ILE A 29 10.10 -20.55 -52.88
N VAL A 30 9.60 -19.82 -51.86
CA VAL A 30 8.33 -19.05 -51.68
C VAL A 30 7.12 -19.89 -51.20
N ASN A 31 6.62 -19.48 -50.01
CA ASN A 31 5.28 -19.59 -49.39
C ASN A 31 4.29 -20.68 -49.83
N SER A 32 3.66 -21.35 -48.84
CA SER A 32 2.30 -20.98 -48.38
C SER A 32 1.71 -21.94 -47.32
N SER A 33 1.09 -21.30 -46.31
CA SER A 33 -0.05 -21.67 -45.45
C SER A 33 -0.57 -23.12 -45.38
N MET A 34 -0.64 -23.63 -44.14
CA MET A 34 -1.46 -24.77 -43.69
C MET A 34 -2.95 -24.43 -43.61
N PRO A 35 -3.85 -25.35 -43.98
CA PRO A 35 -5.26 -25.29 -43.61
C PRO A 35 -5.63 -26.27 -42.49
N SER A 36 -6.80 -25.97 -41.95
CA SER A 36 -7.54 -26.51 -40.82
C SER A 36 -8.05 -27.95 -40.95
N ASN A 37 -8.25 -28.53 -39.77
CA ASN A 37 -8.91 -29.80 -39.42
C ASN A 37 -10.35 -29.95 -39.98
N PRO A 38 -10.82 -31.20 -40.18
CA PRO A 38 -12.17 -31.55 -39.70
C PRO A 38 -12.27 -32.95 -39.05
N ALA A 39 -13.38 -33.14 -38.34
CA ALA A 39 -13.75 -34.31 -37.52
C ALA A 39 -14.49 -35.43 -38.30
N PHE A 40 -14.38 -36.70 -37.86
CA PHE A 40 -15.46 -37.59 -37.34
C PHE A 40 -15.11 -39.10 -37.36
N ALA A 41 -15.79 -39.86 -36.48
CA ALA A 41 -16.17 -41.30 -36.53
C ALA A 41 -15.36 -42.36 -35.71
N GLN A 42 -15.88 -42.66 -34.51
CA GLN A 42 -16.45 -43.95 -34.03
C GLN A 42 -15.73 -45.30 -34.30
N ALA A 43 -15.27 -46.00 -33.25
CA ALA A 43 -15.78 -47.31 -32.76
C ALA A 43 -14.79 -48.15 -31.91
N GLN A 44 -15.32 -48.67 -30.80
CA GLN A 44 -15.08 -49.96 -30.11
C GLN A 44 -13.81 -50.31 -29.29
N GLN A 45 -14.13 -50.72 -28.07
CA GLN A 45 -13.42 -51.46 -27.02
C GLN A 45 -12.40 -52.52 -27.48
N MET A 46 -11.25 -52.58 -26.80
CA MET A 46 -10.72 -53.82 -26.20
C MET A 46 -9.78 -53.48 -25.02
N GLN A 47 -9.82 -54.35 -24.02
CA GLN A 47 -9.27 -54.22 -22.68
C GLN A 47 -7.95 -55.00 -22.60
N GLY A 48 -6.90 -54.45 -21.96
CA GLY A 48 -5.76 -55.27 -21.52
C GLY A 48 -4.39 -54.57 -21.45
N GLY A 49 -3.93 -54.28 -20.23
CA GLY A 49 -2.51 -54.33 -19.85
C GLY A 49 -1.63 -53.10 -20.14
N ALA A 50 -1.59 -52.12 -19.22
CA ALA A 50 -0.50 -51.13 -19.16
C ALA A 50 -0.33 -50.49 -17.77
N ALA A 51 -0.08 -51.30 -16.72
CA ALA A 51 0.18 -50.78 -15.36
C ALA A 51 1.68 -50.52 -15.07
N GLY A 52 2.60 -50.86 -15.98
CA GLY A 52 4.05 -50.77 -15.74
C GLY A 52 4.71 -49.42 -16.09
N TYR A 53 4.22 -48.71 -17.11
CA TYR A 53 4.94 -47.55 -17.67
C TYR A 53 4.56 -46.20 -17.05
N GLN A 54 3.43 -46.13 -16.34
CA GLN A 54 2.94 -44.87 -15.75
C GLN A 54 3.60 -44.53 -14.40
N ASN A 55 4.05 -45.54 -13.65
CA ASN A 55 4.71 -45.35 -12.36
C ASN A 55 6.17 -44.87 -12.49
N GLN A 56 6.89 -45.30 -13.53
CA GLN A 56 8.29 -44.89 -13.73
C GLN A 56 8.42 -43.41 -14.16
N PHE A 57 7.42 -42.89 -14.88
CA PHE A 57 7.37 -41.47 -15.28
C PHE A 57 6.93 -40.53 -14.13
N ARG A 58 6.14 -41.03 -13.17
CA ARG A 58 5.76 -40.25 -11.97
C ARG A 58 6.92 -40.12 -10.97
N LEU A 59 7.70 -41.17 -10.79
CA LEU A 59 8.83 -41.17 -9.85
C LEU A 59 9.98 -40.26 -10.31
N SER A 60 10.25 -40.20 -11.62
CA SER A 60 11.25 -39.28 -12.18
C SER A 60 10.82 -37.82 -12.10
N GLN A 61 9.53 -37.53 -12.33
CA GLN A 61 8.99 -36.17 -12.20
C GLN A 61 9.01 -35.69 -10.74
N GLN A 62 8.73 -36.56 -9.77
CA GLN A 62 8.81 -36.22 -8.34
C GLN A 62 10.24 -35.94 -7.89
N ALA A 63 11.21 -36.75 -8.34
CA ALA A 63 12.63 -36.54 -8.04
C ALA A 63 13.14 -35.20 -8.62
N GLN A 64 12.69 -34.83 -9.81
CA GLN A 64 13.08 -33.57 -10.47
C GLN A 64 12.46 -32.33 -9.80
N VAL A 65 11.21 -32.43 -9.33
CA VAL A 65 10.55 -31.36 -8.54
C VAL A 65 11.22 -31.19 -7.17
N GLN A 66 11.64 -32.28 -6.53
CA GLN A 66 12.30 -32.22 -5.23
C GLN A 66 13.74 -31.66 -5.33
N ALA A 67 14.45 -31.97 -6.42
CA ALA A 67 15.75 -31.37 -6.73
C ALA A 67 15.64 -29.85 -7.01
N LEU A 68 14.61 -29.42 -7.74
CA LEU A 68 14.37 -27.99 -8.01
C LEU A 68 14.01 -27.22 -6.73
N ALA A 69 13.21 -27.83 -5.84
CA ALA A 69 12.85 -27.24 -4.55
C ALA A 69 14.05 -27.10 -3.60
N GLN A 70 14.94 -28.09 -3.56
CA GLN A 70 16.19 -28.00 -2.79
C GLN A 70 17.19 -26.99 -3.37
N ALA A 71 17.24 -26.83 -4.70
CA ALA A 71 18.07 -25.81 -5.32
C ALA A 71 17.56 -24.40 -5.01
N GLN A 72 16.24 -24.19 -5.01
CA GLN A 72 15.62 -22.91 -4.65
C GLN A 72 15.80 -22.57 -3.16
N SER A 73 15.72 -23.55 -2.25
CA SER A 73 15.95 -23.30 -0.82
C SER A 73 17.40 -22.93 -0.50
N LYS A 74 18.37 -23.59 -1.16
CA LYS A 74 19.79 -23.24 -1.04
C LYS A 74 20.10 -21.85 -1.60
N ALA A 75 19.47 -21.47 -2.72
CA ALA A 75 19.63 -20.13 -3.29
C ALA A 75 19.03 -19.03 -2.37
N GLN A 76 17.87 -19.28 -1.76
CA GLN A 76 17.27 -18.36 -0.79
C GLN A 76 18.11 -18.22 0.49
N ALA A 77 18.66 -19.33 1.02
CA ALA A 77 19.55 -19.30 2.17
C ALA A 77 20.84 -18.51 1.90
N HIS A 78 21.40 -18.63 0.69
CA HIS A 78 22.61 -17.90 0.31
C HIS A 78 22.35 -16.39 0.16
N LEU A 79 21.22 -16.00 -0.46
CA LEU A 79 20.78 -14.61 -0.54
C LEU A 79 20.53 -14.00 0.85
N GLN A 80 19.90 -14.75 1.75
CA GLN A 80 19.63 -14.27 3.11
C GLN A 80 20.94 -14.09 3.90
N ALA A 81 21.92 -14.99 3.74
CA ALA A 81 23.24 -14.85 4.35
C ALA A 81 24.02 -13.63 3.80
N GLN A 82 23.93 -13.36 2.49
CA GLN A 82 24.60 -12.21 1.86
C GLN A 82 24.00 -10.88 2.31
N VAL A 83 22.66 -10.80 2.39
CA VAL A 83 21.95 -9.61 2.88
C VAL A 83 22.28 -9.34 4.36
N THR A 84 22.33 -10.39 5.19
CA THR A 84 22.68 -10.25 6.61
C THR A 84 24.13 -9.79 6.81
N ALA A 85 25.06 -10.28 5.98
CA ALA A 85 26.46 -9.86 6.01
C ALA A 85 26.66 -8.39 5.56
N GLN A 86 25.93 -7.94 4.53
CA GLN A 86 25.98 -6.53 4.10
C GLN A 86 25.39 -5.58 5.14
N LEU A 87 24.29 -5.97 5.81
CA LEU A 87 23.69 -5.17 6.87
C LEU A 87 24.64 -5.02 8.07
N HIS A 88 25.35 -6.09 8.44
CA HIS A 88 26.32 -6.06 9.53
C HIS A 88 27.55 -5.19 9.22
N ALA A 89 28.02 -5.19 7.97
CA ALA A 89 29.13 -4.34 7.53
C ALA A 89 28.76 -2.84 7.53
N GLN A 90 27.51 -2.50 7.19
CA GLN A 90 27.05 -1.10 7.15
C GLN A 90 26.80 -0.52 8.56
N LEU A 91 26.44 -1.37 9.53
CA LEU A 91 26.29 -0.99 10.95
C LEU A 91 27.65 -0.74 11.64
N GLN A 92 28.72 -1.46 11.25
CA GLN A 92 30.05 -1.23 11.80
C GLN A 92 30.72 0.06 11.26
N ALA A 93 30.44 0.46 10.02
CA ALA A 93 31.00 1.68 9.43
C ALA A 93 30.40 2.98 10.02
N ALA A 94 29.20 2.93 10.61
CA ALA A 94 28.55 4.07 11.23
C ALA A 94 29.01 4.36 12.68
N ALA A 95 29.74 3.43 13.31
CA ALA A 95 30.14 3.54 14.72
C ALA A 95 31.51 4.21 14.93
N SER A 96 32.28 4.49 13.87
CA SER A 96 33.67 4.96 13.97
C SER A 96 33.94 6.36 13.36
N GLY A 97 32.92 7.20 13.21
CA GLY A 97 33.04 8.52 12.57
C GLY A 97 32.60 9.70 13.44
N SER A 98 33.23 9.94 14.59
CA SER A 98 33.11 11.23 15.28
C SER A 98 34.36 11.51 16.12
N ARG A 99 35.18 12.48 15.68
CA ARG A 99 36.01 13.37 16.51
C ARG A 99 36.85 14.36 15.67
N ILE A 100 36.91 15.60 16.17
CA ILE A 100 37.79 16.76 15.82
C ILE A 100 37.27 17.59 14.62
N GLY A 101 37.17 18.92 14.63
CA GLY A 101 37.60 19.99 15.56
C GLY A 101 37.75 21.30 14.75
N SER A 102 37.25 22.41 15.31
CA SER A 102 37.24 23.79 14.78
C SER A 102 38.61 24.36 14.37
N LEU A 103 38.67 25.24 13.34
CA LEU A 103 39.44 26.52 13.30
C LEU A 103 39.45 27.21 11.91
N GLY A 104 39.17 28.52 11.86
CA GLY A 104 39.93 29.52 11.07
C GLY A 104 39.44 29.99 9.68
N SER A 105 38.95 31.23 9.60
CA SER A 105 38.85 32.10 8.39
C SER A 105 40.27 32.64 7.98
N PRO A 106 40.52 33.36 6.83
CA PRO A 106 39.74 34.51 6.30
C PRO A 106 39.64 34.68 4.75
N SER A 107 38.77 35.63 4.35
CA SER A 107 38.57 36.16 2.97
C SER A 107 39.59 37.26 2.58
N PRO A 108 39.58 37.68 1.29
CA PRO A 108 39.37 39.09 0.92
C PRO A 108 38.35 39.22 -0.26
N GLY A 109 37.65 40.31 -0.59
CA GLY A 109 37.56 41.71 -0.15
C GLY A 109 37.00 42.59 -1.30
N GLY A 110 36.08 43.53 -0.99
CA GLY A 110 35.72 44.76 -1.77
C GLY A 110 34.47 44.71 -2.68
N SER A 111 33.57 45.72 -2.79
CA SER A 111 33.44 47.08 -2.22
C SER A 111 32.06 47.71 -2.57
N GLY A 112 31.58 48.66 -1.73
CA GLY A 112 30.66 49.79 -2.06
C GLY A 112 29.18 49.68 -1.61
N MET A 113 28.74 50.22 -0.45
CA MET A 113 28.18 51.59 -0.17
C MET A 113 26.83 51.89 -0.89
N THR A 114 25.71 52.38 -0.32
CA THR A 114 25.38 53.24 0.86
C THR A 114 23.89 53.12 1.34
N ASN A 115 23.69 53.40 2.63
CA ASN A 115 22.53 53.91 3.44
C ASN A 115 21.05 54.02 2.93
N ARG A 116 20.16 53.29 3.63
CA ARG A 116 19.04 53.72 4.54
C ARG A 116 17.84 54.60 4.03
N PRO A 117 16.68 54.68 4.75
CA PRO A 117 15.39 54.13 4.27
C PRO A 117 14.17 55.10 4.32
N MET A 118 12.98 54.59 3.97
CA MET A 118 11.60 54.89 4.45
C MET A 118 10.56 55.23 3.36
N MET A 119 9.31 54.85 3.68
CA MET A 119 8.00 55.48 3.37
C MET A 119 7.00 54.72 2.47
N LYS A 120 5.80 54.52 3.06
CA LYS A 120 4.50 54.23 2.43
C LYS A 120 4.07 55.37 1.50
N PRO A 121 3.09 55.15 0.59
CA PRO A 121 1.89 56.01 0.58
C PRO A 121 0.61 55.28 0.06
N PRO A 122 -0.54 55.92 -0.25
CA PRO A 122 -1.54 56.45 0.68
C PRO A 122 -3.01 56.08 0.29
N VAL A 123 -3.99 56.75 0.89
CA VAL A 123 -5.45 56.48 0.86
C VAL A 123 -6.28 57.68 0.33
N HIS A 124 -7.48 57.39 -0.27
CA HIS A 124 -8.76 58.18 -0.35
C HIS A 124 -9.02 59.20 -1.51
N PRO A 125 -10.28 59.69 -1.77
CA PRO A 125 -11.58 59.08 -2.16
C PRO A 125 -12.32 59.92 -3.30
N PRO A 126 -13.67 60.18 -3.34
CA PRO A 126 -14.86 59.35 -3.65
C PRO A 126 -15.74 59.87 -4.85
N ALA A 127 -16.78 59.13 -5.29
CA ALA A 127 -18.01 59.69 -5.90
C ALA A 127 -19.16 58.66 -6.01
N SER A 128 -20.40 59.16 -5.89
CA SER A 128 -21.68 58.47 -5.67
C SER A 128 -22.49 58.21 -6.95
N THR A 129 -23.38 57.19 -6.98
CA THR A 129 -24.85 57.30 -7.25
C THR A 129 -25.57 55.94 -7.45
N MET A 130 -26.56 55.70 -6.58
CA MET A 130 -27.91 55.11 -6.73
C MET A 130 -28.27 54.04 -7.80
N ALA A 131 -28.81 52.91 -7.30
CA ALA A 131 -30.18 52.37 -7.54
C ALA A 131 -30.36 50.96 -8.14
N ALA A 132 -31.38 50.28 -7.57
CA ALA A 132 -32.21 49.18 -8.06
C ALA A 132 -31.85 47.70 -7.72
N ALA A 133 -32.34 47.28 -6.54
CA ALA A 133 -33.28 46.18 -6.28
C ALA A 133 -33.07 44.73 -6.79
N ALA A 134 -33.16 43.82 -5.80
CA ALA A 134 -33.76 42.47 -5.80
C ALA A 134 -32.96 41.27 -6.36
N ASN A 135 -32.35 40.47 -5.46
CA ASN A 135 -32.87 39.14 -5.10
C ASN A 135 -31.98 38.49 -4.02
N MET A 136 -32.61 37.90 -3.00
CA MET A 136 -31.94 37.21 -1.90
C MET A 136 -31.54 35.79 -2.29
N MET A 137 -30.24 35.49 -2.28
CA MET A 137 -29.68 34.13 -2.22
C MET A 137 -28.40 34.18 -1.37
N SER A 138 -28.30 33.31 -0.36
CA SER A 138 -27.23 33.36 0.66
C SER A 138 -25.81 33.25 0.07
N PRO A 139 -24.82 34.08 0.49
CA PRO A 139 -23.51 34.17 -0.16
C PRO A 139 -22.59 32.95 0.03
N LEU A 140 -22.95 31.99 0.88
CA LEU A 140 -22.06 30.89 1.26
C LEU A 140 -21.98 29.75 0.22
N LYS A 141 -23.00 29.58 -0.64
CA LYS A 141 -23.05 28.44 -1.57
C LYS A 141 -22.41 28.73 -2.94
N GLN A 142 -22.25 30.00 -3.30
CA GLN A 142 -21.66 30.42 -4.57
C GLN A 142 -20.12 30.41 -4.54
N MET A 143 -19.51 30.61 -3.36
CA MET A 143 -18.06 30.50 -3.15
C MET A 143 -17.57 29.04 -3.15
N GLU A 144 -18.42 28.10 -2.73
CA GLU A 144 -18.10 26.67 -2.68
C GLU A 144 -18.20 25.97 -4.05
N LEU A 145 -19.17 26.35 -4.89
CA LEU A 145 -19.23 25.86 -6.28
C LEU A 145 -18.14 26.48 -7.16
N ALA A 146 -17.78 27.76 -6.94
CA ALA A 146 -16.69 28.41 -7.65
C ALA A 146 -15.31 27.85 -7.24
N SER A 147 -15.12 27.51 -5.96
CA SER A 147 -13.90 26.87 -5.48
C SER A 147 -13.81 25.39 -5.91
N ALA A 148 -14.94 24.66 -5.99
CA ALA A 148 -15.00 23.31 -6.54
C ALA A 148 -14.75 23.27 -8.05
N ALA A 149 -15.26 24.25 -8.81
CA ALA A 149 -14.99 24.39 -10.24
C ALA A 149 -13.52 24.81 -10.51
N ALA A 150 -12.95 25.68 -9.67
CA ALA A 150 -11.53 26.03 -9.73
C ALA A 150 -10.63 24.85 -9.33
N ALA A 151 -11.04 24.04 -8.34
CA ALA A 151 -10.35 22.81 -7.95
C ALA A 151 -10.45 21.71 -9.02
N ALA A 152 -11.59 21.59 -9.70
CA ALA A 152 -11.77 20.68 -10.84
C ALA A 152 -10.98 21.14 -12.08
N ALA A 153 -10.88 22.46 -12.31
CA ALA A 153 -10.03 23.03 -13.36
C ALA A 153 -8.53 22.90 -13.03
N ALA A 154 -8.15 23.02 -11.76
CA ALA A 154 -6.78 22.75 -11.27
C ALA A 154 -6.43 21.25 -11.31
N ALA A 155 -7.40 20.36 -11.04
CA ALA A 155 -7.26 18.91 -11.19
C ALA A 155 -7.15 18.49 -12.67
N ARG A 156 -7.85 19.17 -13.58
CA ARG A 156 -7.69 18.99 -15.04
C ARG A 156 -6.37 19.55 -15.57
N LYS A 157 -5.85 20.63 -14.99
CA LYS A 157 -4.50 21.16 -15.29
C LYS A 157 -3.36 20.31 -14.70
N LYS A 158 -3.63 19.48 -13.68
CA LYS A 158 -2.67 18.49 -13.14
C LYS A 158 -2.52 17.22 -13.97
N LYS A 159 -3.42 16.95 -14.92
CA LYS A 159 -3.14 15.99 -16.01
C LYS A 159 -2.43 16.70 -17.17
N GLN A 160 -1.32 17.37 -16.86
CA GLN A 160 -0.30 17.57 -17.88
C GLN A 160 0.13 16.16 -18.27
N LYS A 161 -0.22 15.72 -19.47
CA LYS A 161 0.21 14.42 -20.01
C LYS A 161 1.73 14.43 -19.91
N LEU A 162 2.28 13.70 -18.93
CA LEU A 162 3.72 13.62 -18.73
C LEU A 162 4.32 13.25 -20.09
N PRO A 163 5.35 13.97 -20.55
CA PRO A 163 5.97 13.66 -21.82
C PRO A 163 6.37 12.18 -21.79
N ASP A 164 6.02 11.48 -22.87
CA ASP A 164 6.21 10.03 -22.95
C ASP A 164 7.68 9.71 -22.64
N LYS A 165 7.93 8.91 -21.58
CA LYS A 165 9.28 8.43 -21.24
C LYS A 165 9.84 7.58 -22.38
N GLN A 166 8.98 7.09 -23.28
CA GLN A 166 9.36 6.25 -24.41
C GLN A 166 10.13 7.05 -25.48
N LEU A 167 11.32 6.57 -25.85
CA LEU A 167 11.99 7.01 -27.08
C LEU A 167 11.20 6.51 -28.29
N GLN A 168 10.96 7.37 -29.28
CA GLN A 168 10.29 6.96 -30.51
C GLN A 168 11.08 5.86 -31.24
N GLU A 169 10.39 4.89 -31.82
CA GLU A 169 10.94 3.71 -32.50
C GLU A 169 12.01 4.05 -33.56
N ARG A 170 11.85 5.18 -34.25
CA ARG A 170 12.82 5.69 -35.24
C ARG A 170 14.11 6.25 -34.63
N VAL A 171 14.12 6.66 -33.37
CA VAL A 171 15.35 6.95 -32.60
C VAL A 171 15.99 5.65 -32.16
N ALA A 172 15.16 4.66 -31.80
CA ALA A 172 15.64 3.39 -31.32
C ALA A 172 16.43 2.61 -32.38
N ALA A 173 15.98 2.70 -33.64
CA ALA A 173 16.68 2.10 -34.79
C ALA A 173 18.04 2.73 -35.12
N LEU A 174 18.31 3.97 -34.68
CA LEU A 174 19.54 4.70 -35.01
C LEU A 174 20.61 4.61 -33.91
N LEU A 175 20.23 4.25 -32.69
CA LEU A 175 21.11 4.19 -31.53
C LEU A 175 20.94 2.83 -30.86
N PRO A 176 21.89 1.89 -30.96
CA PRO A 176 21.77 0.56 -30.36
C PRO A 176 21.61 0.60 -28.84
N GLU A 177 22.16 1.61 -28.16
CA GLU A 177 22.04 1.84 -26.72
C GLU A 177 20.62 2.25 -26.28
N SER A 178 19.76 2.68 -27.21
CA SER A 178 18.36 2.98 -26.92
C SER A 178 17.58 1.74 -26.45
N ALA A 179 17.98 0.54 -26.87
CA ALA A 179 17.39 -0.71 -26.43
C ALA A 179 17.63 -0.96 -24.94
N LEU A 180 18.82 -0.59 -24.44
CA LEU A 180 19.14 -0.65 -23.00
C LEU A 180 18.26 0.30 -22.20
N TYR A 181 18.00 1.51 -22.71
CA TYR A 181 17.09 2.45 -22.06
C TYR A 181 15.66 1.91 -21.98
N THR A 182 15.16 1.29 -23.06
CA THR A 182 13.84 0.62 -23.03
C THR A 182 13.80 -0.54 -22.03
N GLN A 183 14.83 -1.37 -21.96
CA GLN A 183 14.93 -2.45 -20.96
C GLN A 183 14.95 -1.91 -19.51
N LEU A 184 15.64 -0.78 -19.28
CA LEU A 184 15.66 -0.12 -17.97
C LEU A 184 14.26 0.42 -17.60
N LEU A 185 13.52 1.00 -18.55
CA LEU A 185 12.13 1.43 -18.32
C LEU A 185 11.21 0.24 -17.98
N GLU A 186 11.35 -0.88 -18.68
CA GLU A 186 10.59 -2.10 -18.37
C GLU A 186 10.95 -2.67 -16.99
N PHE A 187 12.22 -2.60 -16.61
CA PHE A 187 12.68 -3.00 -15.28
C PHE A 187 12.17 -2.05 -14.18
N GLU A 188 12.20 -0.73 -14.40
CA GLU A 188 11.60 0.29 -13.52
C GLU A 188 10.10 -0.02 -13.33
N ALA A 189 9.34 -0.20 -14.42
CA ALA A 189 7.91 -0.49 -14.35
C ALA A 189 7.59 -1.77 -13.56
N ARG A 190 8.40 -2.82 -13.70
CA ARG A 190 8.26 -4.06 -12.91
C ARG A 190 8.56 -3.83 -11.43
N THR A 191 9.58 -3.05 -11.12
CA THR A 191 9.99 -2.72 -9.76
C THR A 191 8.94 -1.85 -9.08
N ASP A 192 8.45 -0.80 -9.74
CA ASP A 192 7.38 0.06 -9.26
C ASP A 192 6.09 -0.72 -9.01
N SER A 193 5.74 -1.63 -9.92
CA SER A 193 4.58 -2.51 -9.76
C SER A 193 4.73 -3.47 -8.57
N ALA A 194 5.93 -3.97 -8.31
CA ALA A 194 6.21 -4.81 -7.14
C ALA A 194 6.16 -3.98 -5.83
N LEU A 195 6.75 -2.79 -5.83
CA LEU A 195 6.75 -1.86 -4.71
C LEU A 195 5.32 -1.41 -4.37
N ALA A 196 4.51 -1.05 -5.37
CA ALA A 196 3.12 -0.66 -5.18
C ALA A 196 2.28 -1.79 -4.58
N ARG A 197 2.45 -3.03 -5.07
CA ARG A 197 1.82 -4.22 -4.46
C ARG A 197 2.25 -4.40 -3.01
N LYS A 198 3.56 -4.31 -2.71
CA LYS A 198 4.06 -4.39 -1.33
C LYS A 198 3.58 -3.26 -0.44
N LYS A 199 3.41 -2.05 -0.97
CA LYS A 199 2.81 -0.93 -0.24
C LYS A 199 1.39 -1.28 0.22
N VAL A 200 0.58 -1.88 -0.66
CA VAL A 200 -0.78 -2.31 -0.34
C VAL A 200 -0.76 -3.45 0.69
N ASP A 201 0.09 -4.47 0.51
CA ASP A 201 0.24 -5.58 1.47
C ASP A 201 0.59 -5.04 2.88
N ILE A 202 1.52 -4.08 2.97
CA ILE A 202 1.94 -3.47 4.24
C ILE A 202 0.80 -2.65 4.86
N GLN A 203 0.07 -1.86 4.06
CA GLN A 203 -1.09 -1.11 4.54
C GLN A 203 -2.19 -2.03 5.08
N GLU A 204 -2.44 -3.15 4.42
CA GLU A 204 -3.39 -4.17 4.88
C GLU A 204 -2.93 -4.82 6.19
N ALA A 205 -1.64 -5.18 6.29
CA ALA A 205 -1.06 -5.75 7.50
C ALA A 205 -1.06 -4.76 8.68
N LEU A 206 -0.93 -3.45 8.42
CA LEU A 206 -1.06 -2.42 9.46
C LEU A 206 -2.52 -2.23 9.91
N LYS A 207 -3.49 -2.40 9.01
CA LYS A 207 -4.91 -2.33 9.34
C LYS A 207 -5.37 -3.54 10.17
N ASN A 208 -4.90 -4.73 9.82
CA ASN A 208 -5.21 -5.98 10.51
C ASN A 208 -3.91 -6.63 10.99
N PRO A 209 -3.33 -6.13 12.10
CA PRO A 209 -2.04 -6.59 12.54
C PRO A 209 -2.08 -8.08 12.90
N PRO A 210 -1.10 -8.87 12.43
CA PRO A 210 -0.99 -10.24 12.89
C PRO A 210 -0.73 -10.23 14.40
N THR A 211 -1.37 -11.15 15.11
CA THR A 211 -1.23 -11.32 16.55
C THR A 211 -0.59 -12.67 16.87
N VAL A 212 0.16 -12.70 17.96
CA VAL A 212 0.71 -13.91 18.57
C VAL A 212 0.13 -14.06 19.97
N GLN A 213 -0.22 -15.29 20.35
CA GLN A 213 -0.66 -15.56 21.72
C GLN A 213 0.53 -15.50 22.66
N LYS A 214 0.39 -14.73 23.74
CA LYS A 214 1.35 -14.62 24.83
C LYS A 214 0.63 -14.75 26.17
N THR A 215 1.38 -15.13 27.20
CA THR A 215 0.86 -15.23 28.56
C THR A 215 0.95 -13.88 29.25
N LEU A 216 -0.19 -13.29 29.60
CA LEU A 216 -0.32 -12.16 30.51
C LEU A 216 -0.43 -12.68 31.94
N ARG A 217 0.60 -12.45 32.75
CA ARG A 217 0.57 -12.71 34.19
C ARG A 217 0.02 -11.51 34.92
N ILE A 218 -1.08 -11.71 35.64
CA ILE A 218 -1.82 -10.71 36.41
C ILE A 218 -1.48 -10.88 37.88
N TYR A 219 -0.88 -9.85 38.47
CA TYR A 219 -0.59 -9.76 39.89
C TYR A 219 -1.71 -8.99 40.59
N VAL A 220 -2.31 -9.62 41.60
CA VAL A 220 -3.28 -8.98 42.48
C VAL A 220 -2.74 -9.00 43.90
N PHE A 221 -2.57 -7.81 44.47
CA PHE A 221 -2.05 -7.64 45.82
C PHE A 221 -2.63 -6.39 46.47
N ASN A 222 -2.58 -6.31 47.79
CA ASN A 222 -3.02 -5.12 48.51
C ASN A 222 -1.97 -4.61 49.50
N THR A 223 -1.90 -3.30 49.67
CA THR A 223 -1.12 -2.63 50.71
C THR A 223 -2.08 -1.94 51.69
N PHE A 224 -1.64 -1.69 52.91
CA PHE A 224 -2.46 -1.02 53.92
C PHE A 224 -1.61 -0.03 54.72
N ALA A 225 -2.25 1.03 55.20
CA ALA A 225 -1.61 2.08 55.99
C ALA A 225 -2.54 2.50 57.14
N ASN A 226 -1.94 2.97 58.24
CA ASN A 226 -2.66 3.48 59.42
C ASN A 226 -3.63 2.46 60.04
N GLN A 227 -3.33 1.16 59.96
CA GLN A 227 -4.08 0.07 60.58
C GLN A 227 -3.65 -0.05 62.06
N VAL A 228 -4.19 0.81 62.93
CA VAL A 228 -3.71 0.97 64.32
C VAL A 228 -4.19 -0.18 65.21
N LYS A 229 -3.27 -0.86 65.92
CA LYS A 229 -3.58 -1.77 67.04
C LYS A 229 -2.92 -1.39 68.39
N ALA A 230 -2.39 -0.17 68.57
CA ALA A 230 -1.84 0.28 69.85
C ALA A 230 -2.17 1.78 70.15
N ILE A 231 -2.46 2.05 71.43
CA ILE A 231 -3.16 3.21 72.06
C ILE A 231 -2.26 4.48 72.17
N PRO A 232 -2.75 5.71 72.52
CA PRO A 232 -3.82 6.55 71.98
C PRO A 232 -3.30 7.81 71.23
N GLN A 233 -4.12 8.28 70.28
CA GLN A 233 -4.28 9.66 69.77
C GLN A 233 -3.04 10.56 69.64
N LYS A 234 -2.49 10.62 68.42
CA LYS A 234 -2.15 11.93 67.84
C LYS A 234 -3.42 12.47 67.16
N MET A 235 -3.81 13.69 67.52
CA MET A 235 -5.06 14.35 67.10
C MET A 235 -5.20 14.57 65.58
N ASN A 236 -4.19 14.22 64.78
CA ASN A 236 -4.13 14.32 63.32
C ASN A 236 -3.75 13.00 62.61
N ALA A 237 -4.11 11.83 63.17
CA ALA A 237 -3.83 10.56 62.51
C ALA A 237 -4.73 10.38 61.26
N GLU A 238 -4.12 10.16 60.10
CA GLU A 238 -4.84 9.80 58.89
C GLU A 238 -5.67 8.52 59.12
N PRO A 239 -6.90 8.44 58.54
CA PRO A 239 -7.76 7.28 58.73
C PRO A 239 -7.11 5.98 58.19
N PRO A 240 -7.49 4.80 58.72
CA PRO A 240 -7.02 3.51 58.21
C PRO A 240 -7.41 3.37 56.75
N THR A 241 -6.43 3.04 55.90
CA THR A 241 -6.65 2.84 54.47
C THR A 241 -6.05 1.54 53.98
N TRP A 242 -6.62 1.06 52.89
CA TRP A 242 -6.09 -0.03 52.10
C TRP A 242 -6.06 0.38 50.63
N THR A 243 -5.17 -0.26 49.89
CA THR A 243 -4.95 -0.03 48.48
C THR A 243 -4.83 -1.36 47.77
N LEU A 244 -5.76 -1.65 46.86
CA LEU A 244 -5.72 -2.81 45.99
C LEU A 244 -5.00 -2.43 44.69
N LYS A 245 -4.03 -3.25 44.28
CA LYS A 245 -3.26 -3.08 43.04
C LYS A 245 -3.43 -4.30 42.15
N ILE A 246 -3.79 -4.04 40.90
CA ILE A 246 -3.92 -5.04 39.84
C ILE A 246 -2.95 -4.62 38.74
N ILE A 247 -1.90 -5.41 38.51
CA ILE A 247 -0.84 -5.12 37.54
C ILE A 247 -0.72 -6.34 36.63
N GLY A 248 -0.46 -6.16 35.34
CA GLY A 248 -0.14 -7.29 34.46
C GLY A 248 1.14 -7.11 33.68
N ARG A 249 1.77 -8.24 33.35
CA ARG A 249 3.00 -8.30 32.56
C ARG A 249 2.93 -9.43 31.54
N ILE A 250 3.43 -9.17 30.34
CA ILE A 250 3.59 -10.22 29.33
C ILE A 250 4.86 -11.00 29.66
N LEU A 251 4.74 -12.33 29.75
CA LEU A 251 5.88 -13.22 29.93
C LEU A 251 6.52 -13.52 28.57
N GLU A 252 7.85 -13.39 28.48
CA GLU A 252 8.63 -13.85 27.34
C GLU A 252 9.09 -15.30 27.60
N ASP A 253 8.84 -16.18 26.63
CA ASP A 253 9.28 -17.59 26.59
C ASP A 253 8.95 -18.48 27.81
N GLY A 254 7.90 -18.14 28.56
CA GLY A 254 7.37 -18.99 29.64
C GLY A 254 8.30 -19.12 30.85
N VAL A 255 9.41 -18.38 30.88
CA VAL A 255 10.33 -18.31 32.01
C VAL A 255 9.98 -17.07 32.82
N ASP A 256 9.74 -17.25 34.11
CA ASP A 256 9.59 -16.15 35.05
C ASP A 256 10.99 -15.63 35.40
N PRO A 257 11.39 -14.40 35.02
CA PRO A 257 12.62 -13.79 35.51
C PRO A 257 12.37 -13.31 36.95
N ASP A 258 12.26 -14.26 37.87
CA ASP A 258 11.83 -14.00 39.23
C ASP A 258 12.91 -13.26 40.02
N GLN A 259 12.59 -12.03 40.43
CA GLN A 259 12.95 -11.53 41.76
C GLN A 259 11.74 -10.79 42.35
N PRO A 260 11.37 -11.09 43.61
CA PRO A 260 10.28 -10.42 44.29
C PRO A 260 10.74 -9.03 44.74
N GLY A 261 10.10 -7.98 44.23
CA GLY A 261 10.25 -6.61 44.76
C GLY A 261 10.69 -5.53 43.75
N ALA A 262 11.12 -5.90 42.54
CA ALA A 262 11.42 -4.91 41.50
C ALA A 262 10.33 -4.90 40.43
N VAL A 263 9.61 -3.79 40.34
CA VAL A 263 8.79 -3.49 39.15
C VAL A 263 9.76 -3.26 37.99
N GLN A 264 10.06 -4.31 37.22
CA GLN A 264 10.85 -4.15 36.00
C GLN A 264 10.16 -3.13 35.08
N LYS A 265 10.98 -2.30 34.41
CA LYS A 265 10.51 -1.20 33.57
C LYS A 265 9.55 -1.73 32.47
N PRO A 266 8.49 -0.99 32.16
CA PRO A 266 7.56 -1.36 31.09
C PRO A 266 8.34 -1.52 29.78
N ASN A 267 8.17 -2.67 29.11
CA ASN A 267 8.74 -2.90 27.79
C ASN A 267 7.88 -2.11 26.77
N PRO A 268 8.41 -1.05 26.14
CA PRO A 268 7.63 -0.22 25.20
C PRO A 268 7.23 -0.97 23.92
N LEU A 269 7.70 -2.21 23.74
CA LEU A 269 7.35 -3.06 22.61
C LEU A 269 5.94 -3.65 22.71
N TYR A 270 5.38 -3.78 23.93
CA TYR A 270 4.09 -4.42 24.14
C TYR A 270 2.97 -3.42 24.50
N PRO A 271 1.71 -3.74 24.16
CA PRO A 271 0.57 -2.98 24.64
C PRO A 271 0.51 -2.97 26.16
N LYS A 272 0.05 -1.85 26.74
CA LYS A 272 -0.11 -1.70 28.19
C LYS A 272 -1.19 -2.63 28.74
N PHE A 273 -1.11 -2.99 30.02
CA PHE A 273 -2.06 -3.89 30.68
C PHE A 273 -3.53 -3.60 30.39
N SER A 274 -3.97 -2.35 30.50
CA SER A 274 -5.38 -2.01 30.32
C SER A 274 -5.88 -2.19 28.88
N SER A 275 -4.98 -2.24 27.88
CA SER A 275 -5.36 -2.39 26.47
C SER A 275 -5.97 -3.77 26.15
N PHE A 276 -5.63 -4.78 26.97
CA PHE A 276 -6.14 -6.14 26.85
C PHE A 276 -7.57 -6.31 27.38
N PHE A 277 -8.15 -5.29 28.03
CA PHE A 277 -9.46 -5.39 28.67
C PHE A 277 -10.42 -4.33 28.15
N LYS A 278 -11.65 -4.73 27.84
CA LYS A 278 -12.73 -3.79 27.48
C LYS A 278 -13.37 -3.19 28.73
N ARG A 279 -13.43 -3.98 29.81
CA ARG A 279 -14.10 -3.62 31.06
C ARG A 279 -13.44 -4.34 32.25
N VAL A 280 -13.24 -3.61 33.33
CA VAL A 280 -12.75 -4.12 34.61
C VAL A 280 -13.71 -3.65 35.70
N SER A 281 -14.27 -4.58 36.45
CA SER A 281 -15.16 -4.26 37.58
C SER A 281 -14.67 -4.90 38.86
N ILE A 282 -14.59 -4.11 39.92
CA ILE A 282 -14.17 -4.56 41.25
C ILE A 282 -15.35 -4.35 42.19
N SER A 283 -15.91 -5.44 42.69
CA SER A 283 -17.02 -5.45 43.64
C SER A 283 -16.48 -5.64 45.06
N LEU A 284 -16.75 -4.68 45.93
CA LEU A 284 -16.43 -4.64 47.34
C LEU A 284 -17.63 -5.13 48.18
N ASP A 285 -17.41 -5.40 49.47
CA ASP A 285 -18.52 -5.76 50.38
C ASP A 285 -19.48 -4.57 50.54
N GLN A 286 -20.73 -4.75 50.10
CA GLN A 286 -21.78 -3.74 50.14
C GLN A 286 -22.09 -3.26 51.57
N ARG A 287 -21.87 -4.10 52.58
CA ARG A 287 -22.08 -3.74 53.99
C ARG A 287 -21.01 -2.77 54.50
N LEU A 288 -19.80 -2.83 53.92
CA LEU A 288 -18.69 -1.95 54.28
C LEU A 288 -18.65 -0.70 53.40
N TYR A 289 -19.11 -0.79 52.15
CA TYR A 289 -19.10 0.31 51.17
C TYR A 289 -20.45 0.46 50.46
N PRO A 290 -21.52 0.89 51.16
CA PRO A 290 -22.86 1.00 50.56
C PRO A 290 -22.95 2.06 49.46
N GLU A 291 -22.19 3.15 49.59
CA GLU A 291 -22.20 4.27 48.63
C GLU A 291 -21.55 3.92 47.29
N ASN A 292 -20.46 3.16 47.32
CA ASN A 292 -19.68 2.81 46.13
C ASN A 292 -19.17 1.36 46.20
N PRO A 293 -20.08 0.37 46.16
CA PRO A 293 -19.70 -1.04 46.28
C PRO A 293 -19.03 -1.56 45.02
N ILE A 294 -19.22 -0.93 43.86
CA ILE A 294 -18.68 -1.40 42.59
C ILE A 294 -17.85 -0.29 41.95
N ILE A 295 -16.60 -0.61 41.61
CA ILE A 295 -15.71 0.26 40.87
C ILE A 295 -15.65 -0.28 39.44
N LEU A 296 -16.00 0.56 38.47
CA LEU A 296 -16.11 0.18 37.07
C LEU A 296 -15.16 1.02 36.20
N TRP A 297 -14.28 0.34 35.47
CA TRP A 297 -13.45 0.93 34.42
C TRP A 297 -13.85 0.33 33.06
N GLU A 298 -13.99 1.19 32.04
CA GLU A 298 -14.25 0.77 30.66
C GLU A 298 -13.27 1.45 29.71
N SER A 299 -12.70 0.66 28.79
CA SER A 299 -11.72 1.15 27.84
C SER A 299 -12.29 2.22 26.90
N ALA A 300 -13.55 2.11 26.49
CA ALA A 300 -14.19 3.06 25.59
C ALA A 300 -14.33 4.48 26.18
N ARG A 301 -14.33 4.59 27.51
CA ARG A 301 -14.39 5.88 28.23
C ARG A 301 -13.02 6.40 28.64
N SER A 302 -11.95 5.65 28.36
CA SER A 302 -10.60 5.97 28.83
C SER A 302 -9.76 6.56 27.71
N PRO A 303 -9.18 7.77 27.88
CA PRO A 303 -8.40 8.43 26.82
C PRO A 303 -7.01 7.83 26.63
N ALA A 304 -6.50 7.08 27.61
CA ALA A 304 -5.16 6.49 27.58
C ALA A 304 -5.16 5.08 28.17
N ALA A 305 -4.21 4.26 27.72
CA ALA A 305 -3.96 2.95 28.31
C ALA A 305 -3.04 3.06 29.55
N HIS A 306 -3.24 2.16 30.50
CA HIS A 306 -2.61 2.13 31.83
C HIS A 306 -1.92 0.79 32.08
N GLU A 307 -0.85 0.78 32.89
CA GLU A 307 -0.08 -0.43 33.28
C GLU A 307 -0.75 -1.28 34.37
N GLY A 308 -1.76 -0.72 35.04
CA GLY A 308 -2.43 -1.36 36.15
C GLY A 308 -3.53 -0.48 36.71
N PHE A 309 -4.29 -1.05 37.64
CA PHE A 309 -5.34 -0.36 38.37
C PHE A 309 -4.98 -0.30 39.85
N GLU A 310 -5.13 0.89 40.44
CA GLU A 310 -4.91 1.14 41.86
C GLU A 310 -6.19 1.71 42.47
N VAL A 311 -6.72 1.03 43.49
CA VAL A 311 -7.92 1.44 44.21
C VAL A 311 -7.57 1.66 45.66
N LYS A 312 -7.67 2.92 46.11
CA LYS A 312 -7.50 3.29 47.52
C LYS A 312 -8.85 3.61 48.17
N ARG A 313 -9.10 3.05 49.35
CA ARG A 313 -10.30 3.28 50.16
C ARG A 313 -9.95 3.28 51.66
N LYS A 314 -10.82 3.89 52.46
CA LYS A 314 -10.73 3.89 53.93
C LYS A 314 -11.38 2.62 54.47
N GLY A 315 -10.78 1.98 55.46
CA GLY A 315 -11.34 0.77 56.08
C GLY A 315 -10.33 0.02 56.94
N ASP A 316 -10.85 -0.61 57.99
CA ASP A 316 -10.13 -1.34 59.05
C ASP A 316 -10.57 -2.82 59.17
N LYS A 317 -11.51 -3.25 58.32
CA LYS A 317 -12.02 -4.63 58.26
C LYS A 317 -11.56 -5.36 57.01
N GLU A 318 -11.16 -6.62 57.19
CA GLU A 318 -10.83 -7.53 56.09
C GLU A 318 -12.10 -8.08 55.42
N PHE A 319 -12.07 -8.21 54.09
CA PHE A 319 -13.17 -8.75 53.29
C PHE A 319 -12.65 -9.31 51.96
N THR A 320 -13.48 -10.04 51.22
CA THR A 320 -13.15 -10.54 49.88
C THR A 320 -13.66 -9.58 48.81
N ALA A 321 -12.77 -9.08 47.96
CA ALA A 321 -13.11 -8.30 46.78
C ALA A 321 -13.22 -9.24 45.56
N ASN A 322 -14.27 -9.05 44.77
CA ASN A 322 -14.49 -9.79 43.53
C ASN A 322 -14.07 -8.94 42.34
N ILE A 323 -13.09 -9.41 41.58
CA ILE A 323 -12.55 -8.72 40.41
C ILE A 323 -13.02 -9.47 39.16
N ARG A 324 -13.67 -8.75 38.25
CA ARG A 324 -14.10 -9.28 36.96
C ARG A 324 -13.42 -8.54 35.83
N LEU A 325 -12.71 -9.27 34.98
CA LEU A 325 -11.93 -8.75 33.87
C LEU A 325 -12.54 -9.25 32.55
N GLU A 326 -12.96 -8.32 31.70
CA GLU A 326 -13.49 -8.62 30.38
C GLU A 326 -12.43 -8.31 29.32
N LEU A 327 -11.96 -9.33 28.61
CA LEU A 327 -10.95 -9.18 27.58
C LEU A 327 -11.46 -8.37 26.38
N ASN A 328 -10.55 -7.60 25.79
CA ASN A 328 -10.75 -6.84 24.56
C ASN A 328 -10.18 -7.63 23.38
N TYR A 329 -11.06 -8.28 22.62
CA TYR A 329 -10.66 -8.97 21.40
C TYR A 329 -10.85 -8.06 20.19
N SER A 330 -9.76 -7.81 19.46
CA SER A 330 -9.77 -7.09 18.19
C SER A 330 -9.02 -7.90 17.14
N PRO A 331 -9.70 -8.51 16.15
CA PRO A 331 -11.16 -8.50 15.92
C PRO A 331 -11.95 -9.29 16.99
N GLU A 332 -13.25 -9.00 17.09
CA GLU A 332 -14.13 -9.60 18.11
C GLU A 332 -14.19 -11.13 17.98
N LYS A 333 -13.99 -11.80 19.12
CA LYS A 333 -14.08 -13.26 19.24
C LYS A 333 -15.36 -13.66 19.97
N TYR A 334 -15.89 -14.82 19.60
CA TYR A 334 -17.10 -15.41 20.17
C TYR A 334 -16.79 -16.81 20.70
N LYS A 335 -17.43 -17.16 21.81
CA LYS A 335 -17.51 -18.53 22.31
C LYS A 335 -18.59 -19.28 21.54
N LEU A 336 -18.22 -20.42 20.98
CA LEU A 336 -19.12 -21.26 20.18
C LEU A 336 -20.05 -22.08 21.09
N SER A 337 -21.25 -22.39 20.59
CA SER A 337 -22.15 -23.35 21.24
C SER A 337 -21.54 -24.77 21.23
N PRO A 338 -21.90 -25.65 22.18
CA PRO A 338 -21.37 -27.02 22.23
C PRO A 338 -21.49 -27.80 20.90
N ALA A 339 -22.61 -27.65 20.19
CA ALA A 339 -22.82 -28.30 18.89
C ALA A 339 -21.82 -27.84 17.82
N LEU A 340 -21.47 -26.55 17.83
CA LEU A 340 -20.53 -25.97 16.87
C LEU A 340 -19.06 -26.25 17.26
N ILE A 341 -18.79 -26.37 18.57
CA ILE A 341 -17.50 -26.82 19.10
C ILE A 341 -17.23 -28.25 18.66
N GLU A 342 -18.21 -29.16 18.80
CA GLU A 342 -18.07 -30.57 18.39
C GLU A 342 -17.82 -30.71 16.88
N LEU A 343 -18.45 -29.85 16.06
CA LEU A 343 -18.27 -29.84 14.62
C LEU A 343 -16.87 -29.37 14.18
N LEU A 344 -16.40 -28.26 14.75
CA LEU A 344 -15.21 -27.55 14.26
C LEU A 344 -13.95 -27.79 15.10
N GLY A 345 -14.10 -28.27 16.34
CA GLY A 345 -13.01 -28.39 17.32
C GLY A 345 -12.50 -27.04 17.85
N ILE A 346 -13.28 -25.97 17.70
CA ILE A 346 -12.89 -24.60 18.05
C ILE A 346 -13.79 -24.10 19.18
N GLU A 347 -13.21 -23.62 20.30
CA GLU A 347 -14.00 -23.07 21.41
C GLU A 347 -14.27 -21.57 21.27
N VAL A 348 -13.24 -20.79 20.94
CA VAL A 348 -13.31 -19.32 20.84
C VAL A 348 -12.57 -18.84 19.59
N ASP A 349 -13.27 -18.17 18.68
CA ASP A 349 -12.67 -17.59 17.49
C ASP A 349 -13.53 -16.43 16.93
N THR A 350 -13.03 -15.78 15.89
CA THR A 350 -13.66 -14.68 15.16
C THR A 350 -14.71 -15.22 14.20
N ARG A 351 -15.79 -14.46 14.00
CA ARG A 351 -16.87 -14.86 13.09
C ARG A 351 -16.40 -15.22 11.67
N PRO A 352 -15.48 -14.47 11.02
CA PRO A 352 -14.97 -14.85 9.70
C PRO A 352 -14.22 -16.19 9.71
N ARG A 353 -13.42 -16.48 10.74
CA ARG A 353 -12.69 -17.74 10.86
C ARG A 353 -13.62 -18.92 11.11
N ILE A 354 -14.68 -18.72 11.90
CA ILE A 354 -15.73 -19.73 12.10
C ILE A 354 -16.44 -20.06 10.79
N ILE A 355 -16.84 -19.04 10.01
CA ILE A 355 -17.46 -19.23 8.69
C ILE A 355 -16.50 -19.96 7.74
N ALA A 356 -15.22 -19.56 7.74
CA ALA A 356 -14.21 -20.23 6.94
C ALA A 356 -14.04 -21.70 7.39
N ALA A 357 -14.02 -22.01 8.68
CA ALA A 357 -13.92 -23.37 9.18
C ALA A 357 -15.10 -24.24 8.74
N ILE A 358 -16.32 -23.71 8.78
CA ILE A 358 -17.52 -24.38 8.24
C ILE A 358 -17.38 -24.63 6.74
N TRP A 359 -16.90 -23.64 5.98
CA TRP A 359 -16.64 -23.79 4.54
C TRP A 359 -15.62 -24.91 4.26
N HIS A 360 -14.51 -24.95 5.01
CA HIS A 360 -13.50 -26.00 4.88
C HIS A 360 -14.06 -27.38 5.23
N TYR A 361 -14.88 -27.47 6.27
CA TYR A 361 -15.57 -28.71 6.64
C TYR A 361 -16.46 -29.24 5.52
N VAL A 362 -17.32 -28.37 4.96
CA VAL A 362 -18.21 -28.70 3.84
C VAL A 362 -17.42 -29.16 2.61
N LYS A 363 -16.32 -28.47 2.29
CA LYS A 363 -15.44 -28.83 1.16
C LYS A 363 -14.72 -30.16 1.38
N ALA A 364 -14.19 -30.40 2.58
CA ALA A 364 -13.48 -31.63 2.93
C ALA A 364 -14.39 -32.87 2.83
N ARG A 365 -15.66 -32.73 3.21
CA ARG A 365 -16.67 -33.80 3.14
C ARG A 365 -17.46 -33.84 1.83
N LYS A 366 -17.13 -32.97 0.86
CA LYS A 366 -17.81 -32.86 -0.44
C LYS A 366 -19.34 -32.70 -0.31
N LEU A 367 -19.77 -31.91 0.67
CA LEU A 367 -21.18 -31.70 0.99
C LEU A 367 -21.84 -30.60 0.13
N GLN A 368 -21.08 -29.94 -0.75
CA GLN A 368 -21.62 -28.96 -1.68
C GLN A 368 -22.56 -29.63 -2.68
N ASN A 369 -23.72 -29.01 -2.93
CA ASN A 369 -24.70 -29.58 -3.84
C ASN A 369 -24.19 -29.49 -5.30
N PRO A 370 -24.16 -30.60 -6.06
CA PRO A 370 -23.64 -30.62 -7.42
C PRO A 370 -24.54 -29.88 -8.43
N ASN A 371 -25.85 -29.79 -8.16
CA ASN A 371 -26.81 -29.12 -9.04
C ASN A 371 -26.89 -27.61 -8.76
N ASP A 372 -26.61 -27.18 -7.53
CA ASP A 372 -26.62 -25.77 -7.13
C ASP A 372 -25.47 -25.48 -6.16
N PRO A 373 -24.34 -24.91 -6.64
CA PRO A 373 -23.15 -24.68 -5.81
C PRO A 373 -23.35 -23.61 -4.74
N THR A 374 -24.49 -22.91 -4.72
CA THR A 374 -24.81 -21.92 -3.68
C THR A 374 -25.30 -22.55 -2.38
N TYR A 375 -25.61 -23.86 -2.40
CA TYR A 375 -26.05 -24.63 -1.24
C TYR A 375 -25.11 -25.80 -0.92
N PHE A 376 -25.18 -26.23 0.33
CA PHE A 376 -24.58 -27.49 0.79
C PHE A 376 -25.63 -28.30 1.53
N ASN A 377 -25.49 -29.62 1.44
CA ASN A 377 -26.32 -30.57 2.17
C ASN A 377 -25.68 -30.82 3.54
N CYS A 378 -26.47 -30.70 4.60
CA CYS A 378 -26.00 -30.88 5.96
C CYS A 378 -25.89 -32.38 6.28
N ASP A 379 -24.72 -32.79 6.76
CA ASP A 379 -24.56 -34.09 7.42
C ASP A 379 -25.08 -34.05 8.87
N VAL A 380 -25.09 -35.18 9.57
CA VAL A 380 -25.65 -35.28 10.93
C VAL A 380 -25.12 -34.18 11.89
N PRO A 381 -23.80 -33.90 11.96
CA PRO A 381 -23.27 -32.79 12.75
C PRO A 381 -23.76 -31.41 12.30
N LEU A 382 -23.80 -31.13 10.99
CA LEU A 382 -24.30 -29.86 10.47
C LEU A 382 -25.80 -29.69 10.70
N MET A 383 -26.58 -30.77 10.63
CA MET A 383 -28.01 -30.76 10.95
C MET A 383 -28.24 -30.43 12.43
N ARG A 384 -27.40 -30.90 13.34
CA ARG A 384 -27.47 -30.53 14.76
C ARG A 384 -27.25 -29.03 15.00
N VAL A 385 -26.40 -28.40 14.19
CA VAL A 385 -26.15 -26.96 14.26
C VAL A 385 -27.26 -26.17 13.56
N PHE A 386 -27.55 -26.47 12.30
CA PHE A 386 -28.43 -25.62 11.47
C PHE A 386 -29.91 -26.00 11.52
N GLY A 387 -30.24 -27.21 11.97
CA GLY A 387 -31.61 -27.73 12.01
C GLY A 387 -32.25 -28.01 10.64
N GLU A 388 -31.48 -27.90 9.55
CA GLU A 388 -31.96 -28.03 8.18
C GLU A 388 -31.12 -29.05 7.41
N GLU A 389 -31.73 -29.74 6.46
CA GLU A 389 -31.04 -30.70 5.57
C GLU A 389 -30.19 -30.00 4.50
N LYS A 390 -30.57 -28.78 4.09
CA LYS A 390 -29.89 -28.02 3.05
C LYS A 390 -29.81 -26.54 3.43
N VAL A 391 -28.61 -25.98 3.40
CA VAL A 391 -28.34 -24.60 3.81
C VAL A 391 -27.62 -23.85 2.69
N LYS A 392 -27.97 -22.57 2.50
CA LYS A 392 -27.32 -21.66 1.55
C LYS A 392 -26.07 -21.05 2.18
N PHE A 393 -24.96 -20.96 1.45
CA PHE A 393 -23.74 -20.34 2.01
C PHE A 393 -23.94 -18.90 2.49
N ALA A 394 -24.79 -18.13 1.79
CA ALA A 394 -25.11 -16.75 2.18
C ALA A 394 -25.85 -16.65 3.53
N SER A 395 -26.65 -17.66 3.91
CA SER A 395 -27.40 -17.65 5.18
C SER A 395 -26.60 -18.17 6.37
N VAL A 396 -25.44 -18.81 6.14
CA VAL A 396 -24.57 -19.35 7.21
C VAL A 396 -24.24 -18.28 8.23
N SER A 397 -23.83 -17.09 7.79
CA SER A 397 -23.46 -15.99 8.68
C SER A 397 -24.59 -15.64 9.66
N GLN A 398 -25.84 -15.60 9.18
CA GLN A 398 -27.00 -15.30 10.03
C GLN A 398 -27.35 -16.47 10.96
N LYS A 399 -27.35 -17.70 10.43
CA LYS A 399 -27.71 -18.90 11.19
C LYS A 399 -26.75 -19.19 12.33
N ILE A 400 -25.44 -19.00 12.12
CA ILE A 400 -24.45 -19.23 13.19
C ILE A 400 -24.59 -18.21 14.33
N SER A 401 -25.21 -17.05 14.14
CA SER A 401 -25.33 -16.02 15.18
C SER A 401 -25.96 -16.54 16.47
N HIS A 402 -26.92 -17.48 16.39
CA HIS A 402 -27.55 -18.11 17.56
C HIS A 402 -26.62 -19.08 18.30
N HIS A 403 -25.52 -19.50 17.65
CA HIS A 403 -24.49 -20.36 18.19
C HIS A 403 -23.24 -19.60 18.64
N LEU A 404 -23.25 -18.27 18.57
CA LEU A 404 -22.15 -17.40 18.97
C LEU A 404 -22.56 -16.62 20.22
N SER A 405 -21.74 -16.71 21.25
CA SER A 405 -21.91 -15.99 22.51
C SER A 405 -20.64 -15.20 22.85
N TYR A 406 -20.74 -14.16 23.68
CA TYR A 406 -19.54 -13.46 24.12
C TYR A 406 -18.68 -14.35 25.02
N PRO A 407 -17.35 -14.33 24.89
CA PRO A 407 -16.45 -15.04 25.80
C PRO A 407 -16.70 -14.66 27.25
N GLN A 408 -16.62 -15.64 28.15
CA GLN A 408 -16.89 -15.40 29.56
C GLN A 408 -15.81 -14.52 30.19
N PRO A 409 -16.20 -13.57 31.07
CA PRO A 409 -15.25 -12.76 31.80
C PRO A 409 -14.43 -13.60 32.79
N ILE A 410 -13.22 -13.14 33.09
CA ILE A 410 -12.35 -13.75 34.08
C ILE A 410 -12.79 -13.26 35.46
N HIS A 411 -13.02 -14.17 36.39
CA HIS A 411 -13.41 -13.88 37.76
C HIS A 411 -12.26 -14.23 38.71
N LEU A 412 -11.78 -13.25 39.47
CA LEU A 412 -10.71 -13.39 40.45
C LEU A 412 -11.22 -12.95 41.82
N GLU A 413 -10.94 -13.76 42.84
CA GLU A 413 -11.26 -13.44 44.23
C GLU A 413 -9.99 -13.03 44.97
N HIS A 414 -10.01 -11.87 45.63
CA HIS A 414 -8.87 -11.40 46.44
C HIS A 414 -9.32 -11.01 47.84
N LYS A 415 -8.75 -11.67 48.85
CA LYS A 415 -8.99 -11.32 50.25
C LYS A 415 -8.13 -10.12 50.63
N ILE A 416 -8.76 -8.99 50.94
CA ILE A 416 -8.10 -7.79 51.45
C ILE A 416 -7.61 -8.07 52.87
N LYS A 417 -6.29 -8.20 53.02
CA LYS A 417 -5.62 -8.39 54.31
C LYS A 417 -5.12 -7.06 54.85
N LEU A 418 -5.38 -6.77 56.13
CA LEU A 418 -4.99 -5.51 56.78
C LEU A 418 -3.90 -5.71 57.84
N SER A 419 -3.32 -6.91 57.89
CA SER A 419 -2.28 -7.30 58.82
C SER A 419 -1.25 -8.22 58.15
N GLY A 420 -0.05 -8.28 58.72
CA GLY A 420 1.06 -9.10 58.21
C GLY A 420 2.02 -8.34 57.29
N THR A 421 2.65 -9.06 56.36
CA THR A 421 3.63 -8.51 55.41
C THR A 421 2.92 -7.68 54.34
N SER A 422 3.44 -6.48 54.05
CA SER A 422 2.98 -5.61 52.96
C SER A 422 4.02 -5.60 51.83
N PRO A 423 3.66 -5.90 50.57
CA PRO A 423 2.31 -6.14 50.07
C PRO A 423 1.70 -7.48 50.50
N ALA A 424 0.42 -7.47 50.86
CA ALA A 424 -0.31 -8.65 51.33
C ALA A 424 -1.06 -9.32 50.17
N GLY A 425 -0.87 -10.64 50.07
CA GLY A 425 -1.42 -11.49 49.00
C GLY A 425 -0.67 -11.28 47.68
N THR A 426 -0.04 -12.33 47.16
CA THR A 426 0.67 -12.28 45.87
C THR A 426 0.06 -13.33 44.96
N ALA A 427 -1.24 -13.19 44.67
CA ALA A 427 -1.90 -14.09 43.74
C ALA A 427 -1.51 -13.70 42.32
N CYS A 428 -0.99 -14.67 41.56
CA CYS A 428 -0.60 -14.51 40.17
C CYS A 428 -1.53 -15.36 39.30
N TYR A 429 -2.11 -14.77 38.28
CA TYR A 429 -3.03 -15.43 37.35
C TYR A 429 -2.52 -15.31 35.92
N ASP A 430 -2.44 -16.43 35.22
CA ASP A 430 -1.97 -16.46 33.84
C ASP A 430 -3.15 -16.52 32.87
N VAL A 431 -3.14 -15.59 31.91
CA VAL A 431 -4.19 -15.44 30.90
C VAL A 431 -3.54 -15.34 29.53
N LEU A 432 -4.03 -16.11 28.57
CA LEU A 432 -3.58 -15.99 27.18
C LEU A 432 -4.19 -14.76 26.53
N VAL A 433 -3.36 -13.90 25.96
CA VAL A 433 -3.77 -12.68 25.24
C VAL A 433 -3.12 -12.61 23.87
N ASP A 434 -3.83 -11.99 22.94
CA ASP A 434 -3.32 -11.73 21.59
C ASP A 434 -2.49 -10.45 21.60
N VAL A 435 -1.21 -10.56 21.28
CA VAL A 435 -0.27 -9.44 21.21
C VAL A 435 0.09 -9.16 19.76
N PRO A 436 -0.07 -7.92 19.25
CA PRO A 436 0.31 -7.60 17.88
C PRO A 436 1.83 -7.71 17.66
N PHE A 437 2.26 -8.12 16.46
CA PHE A 437 3.69 -8.24 16.14
C PHE A 437 4.42 -6.88 16.24
N PRO A 438 5.61 -6.82 16.87
CA PRO A 438 6.41 -5.59 17.03
C PRO A 438 6.82 -4.88 15.73
N ILE A 439 6.80 -5.58 14.58
CA ILE A 439 7.27 -5.06 13.29
C ILE A 439 6.42 -3.90 12.75
N GLN A 440 5.24 -3.64 13.30
CA GLN A 440 4.33 -2.58 12.84
C GLN A 440 4.97 -1.20 12.80
N ARG A 441 5.86 -0.90 13.75
CA ARG A 441 6.59 0.37 13.78
C ARG A 441 7.54 0.50 12.58
N GLU A 442 8.26 -0.58 12.26
CA GLU A 442 9.17 -0.63 11.11
C GLU A 442 8.40 -0.52 9.79
N LEU A 443 7.28 -1.24 9.67
CA LEU A 443 6.39 -1.17 8.52
C LEU A 443 5.81 0.24 8.31
N SER A 444 5.38 0.90 9.38
CA SER A 444 4.89 2.28 9.34
C SER A 444 6.00 3.26 8.91
N ASN A 445 7.22 3.06 9.42
CA ASN A 445 8.37 3.87 9.03
C ASN A 445 8.75 3.67 7.55
N LEU A 446 8.70 2.43 7.06
CA LEU A 446 8.94 2.11 5.65
C LEU A 446 7.96 2.87 4.74
N LEU A 447 6.66 2.84 5.09
CA LEU A 447 5.62 3.53 4.33
C LEU A 447 5.86 5.04 4.26
N ALA A 448 6.24 5.65 5.39
CA ALA A 448 6.53 7.08 5.47
C ALA A 448 7.78 7.50 4.67
N ASN A 449 8.74 6.59 4.48
CA ASN A 449 9.95 6.84 3.69
C ASN A 449 9.70 6.71 2.18
N VAL A 450 8.88 5.75 1.75
CA VAL A 450 8.53 5.56 0.33
C VAL A 450 7.85 6.80 -0.28
N GLU A 451 7.20 7.63 0.54
CA GLU A 451 6.49 8.83 0.08
C GLU A 451 7.40 10.05 -0.11
N LYS A 452 8.70 9.97 0.24
CA LYS A 452 9.64 11.10 0.21
C LYS A 452 10.69 10.98 -0.91
N ASN A 453 10.27 10.82 -2.16
CA ASN A 453 11.19 10.61 -3.28
C ASN A 453 11.44 11.86 -4.15
N LYS A 454 11.85 12.97 -3.52
CA LYS A 454 12.18 14.23 -4.24
C LYS A 454 13.33 14.08 -5.24
N GLU A 455 14.29 13.20 -4.94
CA GLU A 455 15.42 12.92 -5.83
C GLU A 455 14.97 12.20 -7.11
N ILE A 456 14.00 11.28 -7.00
CA ILE A 456 13.43 10.58 -8.16
C ILE A 456 12.72 11.58 -9.08
N ASP A 457 11.98 12.54 -8.51
CA ASP A 457 11.33 13.60 -9.30
C ASP A 457 12.36 14.45 -10.06
N ALA A 458 13.48 14.82 -9.41
CA ALA A 458 14.56 15.56 -10.06
C ALA A 458 15.23 14.76 -11.19
N CYS A 459 15.47 13.46 -10.98
CA CYS A 459 15.97 12.56 -12.02
C CYS A 459 14.99 12.43 -13.19
N ASN A 460 13.69 12.31 -12.93
CA ASN A 460 12.66 12.25 -13.97
C ASN A 460 12.66 13.52 -14.82
N GLU A 461 12.72 14.71 -14.22
CA GLU A 461 12.81 15.97 -14.95
C GLU A 461 14.07 16.07 -15.82
N ALA A 462 15.21 15.60 -15.32
CA ALA A 462 16.44 15.53 -16.10
C ALA A 462 16.31 14.58 -17.31
N ILE A 463 15.69 13.40 -17.11
CA ILE A 463 15.40 12.44 -18.19
C ILE A 463 14.50 13.10 -19.24
N TYR A 464 13.41 13.77 -18.84
CA TYR A 464 12.53 14.45 -19.78
C TYR A 464 13.23 15.56 -20.55
N ALA A 465 14.09 16.34 -19.90
CA ALA A 465 14.89 17.36 -20.55
C ALA A 465 15.86 16.76 -21.59
N ALA A 466 16.51 15.66 -21.27
CA ALA A 466 17.40 14.94 -22.19
C ALA A 466 16.63 14.38 -23.40
N ILE A 467 15.47 13.74 -23.16
CA ILE A 467 14.61 13.21 -24.23
C ILE A 467 14.16 14.34 -25.17
N ARG A 468 13.78 15.51 -24.65
CA ARG A 468 13.41 16.67 -25.49
C ARG A 468 14.57 17.10 -26.41
N LYS A 469 15.79 17.17 -25.88
CA LYS A 469 16.99 17.49 -26.67
C LYS A 469 17.26 16.44 -27.74
N ILE A 470 17.15 15.15 -27.41
CA ILE A 470 17.33 14.05 -28.39
C ILE A 470 16.34 14.21 -29.56
N HIS A 471 15.07 14.50 -29.27
CA HIS A 471 14.06 14.72 -30.30
C HIS A 471 14.38 15.93 -31.18
N GLU A 472 14.86 17.02 -30.59
CA GLU A 472 15.27 18.21 -31.32
C GLU A 472 16.47 17.92 -32.25
N HIS A 473 17.52 17.28 -31.74
CA HIS A 473 18.68 16.90 -32.54
C HIS A 473 18.31 15.95 -33.68
N ARG A 474 17.42 14.99 -33.43
CA ARG A 474 16.91 14.09 -34.46
C ARG A 474 16.15 14.83 -35.56
N LYS A 475 15.28 15.80 -35.21
CA LYS A 475 14.58 16.64 -36.20
C LYS A 475 15.58 17.43 -37.05
N ARG A 476 16.56 18.08 -36.41
CA ARG A 476 17.63 18.81 -37.11
C ARG A 476 18.42 17.89 -38.05
N ARG A 477 18.83 16.71 -37.58
CA ARG A 477 19.53 15.72 -38.42
C ARG A 477 18.69 15.30 -39.62
N ALA A 478 17.40 15.00 -39.42
CA ALA A 478 16.51 14.61 -40.50
C ALA A 478 16.33 15.73 -41.54
N PHE A 479 16.23 16.98 -41.09
CA PHE A 479 16.18 18.16 -41.96
C PHE A 479 17.43 18.26 -42.85
N PHE A 480 18.62 18.25 -42.24
CA PHE A 480 19.88 18.35 -43.00
C PHE A 480 20.12 17.14 -43.92
N LEU A 481 19.74 15.93 -43.47
CA LEU A 481 19.85 14.73 -44.29
C LEU A 481 18.94 14.79 -45.52
N GLY A 482 17.68 15.22 -45.35
CA GLY A 482 16.74 15.41 -46.46
C GLY A 482 17.25 16.43 -47.47
N PHE A 483 17.81 17.55 -47.00
CA PHE A 483 18.45 18.53 -47.86
C PHE A 483 19.65 17.94 -48.63
N SER A 484 20.52 17.16 -47.97
CA SER A 484 21.70 16.59 -48.62
C SER A 484 21.38 15.51 -49.65
N GLN A 485 20.27 14.79 -49.50
CA GLN A 485 19.87 13.69 -50.39
C GLN A 485 19.18 14.22 -51.65
N SER A 486 18.32 15.24 -51.52
CA SER A 486 17.50 15.76 -52.62
C SER A 486 17.25 17.27 -52.44
N PRO A 487 18.22 18.15 -52.69
CA PRO A 487 18.14 19.56 -52.30
C PRO A 487 17.02 20.32 -53.01
N VAL A 488 16.79 20.05 -54.30
CA VAL A 488 15.78 20.74 -55.11
C VAL A 488 14.36 20.38 -54.65
N GLU A 489 14.07 19.10 -54.52
CA GLU A 489 12.77 18.61 -54.04
C GLU A 489 12.51 19.06 -52.60
N PHE A 490 13.55 19.02 -51.76
CA PHE A 490 13.46 19.45 -50.37
C PHE A 490 13.14 20.94 -50.23
N ILE A 491 13.82 21.83 -50.98
CA ILE A 491 13.54 23.27 -50.95
C ILE A 491 12.11 23.54 -51.41
N ASN A 492 11.67 22.91 -52.51
CA ASN A 492 10.32 23.08 -53.01
C ASN A 492 9.26 22.64 -51.98
N ALA A 493 9.46 21.46 -51.35
CA ALA A 493 8.59 20.97 -50.30
C ALA A 493 8.62 21.86 -49.04
N LEU A 494 9.79 22.39 -48.68
CA LEU A 494 9.96 23.29 -47.54
C LEU A 494 9.21 24.61 -47.76
N ILE A 495 9.35 25.22 -48.95
CA ILE A 495 8.61 26.44 -49.31
C ILE A 495 7.11 26.18 -49.27
N GLU A 496 6.66 25.05 -49.82
CA GLU A 496 5.23 24.69 -49.80
C GLU A 496 4.73 24.49 -48.36
N SER A 497 5.50 23.82 -47.50
CA SER A 497 5.17 23.64 -46.08
C SER A 497 5.10 24.96 -45.33
N GLN A 498 6.10 25.85 -45.49
CA GLN A 498 6.13 27.15 -44.81
C GLN A 498 4.98 28.05 -45.27
N ASN A 499 4.63 28.03 -46.56
CA ASN A 499 3.49 28.77 -47.08
C ASN A 499 2.17 28.25 -46.50
N LYS A 500 2.00 26.92 -46.37
CA LYS A 500 0.84 26.31 -45.70
C LYS A 500 0.78 26.71 -44.22
N ASP A 501 1.89 26.63 -43.50
CA ASP A 501 1.96 26.97 -42.08
C ASP A 501 1.65 28.46 -41.84
N LEU A 502 2.17 29.35 -42.68
CA LEU A 502 1.89 30.79 -42.61
C LEU A 502 0.40 31.08 -42.82
N LYS A 503 -0.24 30.44 -43.80
CA LYS A 503 -1.68 30.58 -44.04
C LYS A 503 -2.52 30.10 -42.86
N LEU A 504 -2.11 28.99 -42.23
CA LEU A 504 -2.77 28.48 -41.02
C LEU A 504 -2.65 29.47 -39.85
N VAL A 505 -1.48 30.05 -39.62
CA VAL A 505 -1.25 31.04 -38.55
C VAL A 505 -2.00 32.34 -38.81
N ALA A 506 -2.09 32.78 -40.06
CA ALA A 506 -2.83 33.97 -40.47
C ALA A 506 -4.36 33.80 -40.42
N GLY A 507 -4.87 32.59 -40.14
CA GLY A 507 -6.30 32.31 -40.18
C GLY A 507 -6.88 32.35 -41.60
N GLU A 508 -6.03 32.41 -42.62
CA GLU A 508 -6.41 32.34 -44.03
C GLU A 508 -6.71 30.89 -44.38
N GLY A 509 -7.93 30.44 -44.04
CA GLY A 509 -8.40 29.10 -44.36
C GLY A 509 -8.36 28.86 -45.86
N SER A 510 -7.61 27.83 -46.27
CA SER A 510 -7.60 27.12 -47.57
C SER A 510 -7.72 27.96 -48.86
N ARG A 511 -7.50 29.26 -48.82
CA ARG A 511 -7.61 30.12 -50.00
C ARG A 511 -6.27 30.12 -50.72
N ASN A 512 -6.27 29.68 -51.96
CA ASN A 512 -5.07 29.66 -52.78
C ASN A 512 -5.29 30.56 -54.00
N ALA A 513 -5.06 31.86 -53.80
CA ALA A 513 -5.26 32.90 -54.81
C ALA A 513 -4.57 32.59 -56.14
N GLU A 514 -3.44 31.89 -56.11
CA GLU A 514 -2.73 31.48 -57.32
C GLU A 514 -3.44 30.35 -58.09
N LYS A 515 -4.09 29.41 -57.38
CA LYS A 515 -4.92 28.39 -58.02
C LYS A 515 -6.23 28.99 -58.53
N GLU A 516 -6.84 29.92 -57.77
CA GLU A 516 -8.05 30.66 -58.17
C GLU A 516 -7.86 31.51 -59.44
N ARG A 517 -6.63 31.87 -59.80
CA ARG A 517 -6.32 32.60 -61.04
C ARG A 517 -6.28 31.72 -62.29
N ARG A 518 -6.21 30.39 -62.13
CA ARG A 518 -6.13 29.44 -63.24
C ARG A 518 -7.52 28.94 -63.62
N THR A 519 -7.77 28.81 -64.92
CA THR A 519 -9.05 28.32 -65.46
C THR A 519 -9.41 26.92 -64.95
N ASP A 520 -8.41 26.06 -64.75
CA ASP A 520 -8.60 24.68 -64.27
C ASP A 520 -9.27 24.61 -62.90
N PHE A 521 -9.12 25.64 -62.07
CA PHE A 521 -9.77 25.73 -60.76
C PHE A 521 -11.30 25.81 -60.89
N PHE A 522 -11.80 26.44 -61.95
CA PHE A 522 -13.23 26.56 -62.25
C PHE A 522 -13.79 25.43 -63.12
N SER A 523 -12.96 24.45 -63.49
CA SER A 523 -13.40 23.23 -64.18
C SER A 523 -13.81 22.10 -63.22
N GLN A 524 -13.88 22.39 -61.92
CA GLN A 524 -14.11 21.38 -60.89
C GLN A 524 -15.60 21.10 -60.67
N PRO A 525 -15.99 19.88 -60.26
CA PRO A 525 -17.40 19.48 -60.13
C PRO A 525 -18.23 20.32 -59.13
N TRP A 526 -17.58 20.95 -58.16
CA TRP A 526 -18.25 21.80 -57.19
C TRP A 526 -18.74 23.14 -57.78
N VAL A 527 -18.26 23.52 -58.97
CA VAL A 527 -18.53 24.83 -59.56
C VAL A 527 -19.98 24.98 -59.98
N GLU A 528 -20.60 23.94 -60.57
CA GLU A 528 -22.01 23.96 -60.97
C GLU A 528 -22.94 24.18 -59.77
N ASP A 529 -22.74 23.40 -58.69
CA ASP A 529 -23.48 23.55 -57.44
C ASP A 529 -23.22 24.92 -56.78
N ALA A 530 -21.98 25.41 -56.83
CA ALA A 530 -21.63 26.73 -56.31
C ALA A 530 -22.32 27.87 -57.10
N VAL A 531 -22.41 27.78 -58.43
CA VAL A 531 -23.11 28.75 -59.29
C VAL A 531 -24.61 28.75 -58.97
N ILE A 532 -25.23 27.59 -58.84
CA ILE A 532 -26.67 27.47 -58.48
C ILE A 532 -26.93 28.10 -57.11
N ARG A 533 -26.09 27.80 -56.11
CA ARG A 533 -26.19 28.39 -54.77
C ARG A 533 -25.96 29.90 -54.78
N TYR A 534 -25.05 30.40 -55.61
CA TYR A 534 -24.80 31.83 -55.77
C TYR A 534 -26.01 32.55 -56.38
N LEU A 535 -26.59 31.99 -57.44
CA LEU A 535 -27.78 32.54 -58.10
C LEU A 535 -28.98 32.59 -57.15
N ASN A 536 -29.19 31.53 -56.36
CA ASN A 536 -30.28 31.46 -55.37
C ASN A 536 -30.07 32.40 -54.16
N ARG A 537 -28.83 32.79 -53.88
CA ARG A 537 -28.49 33.72 -52.78
C ARG A 537 -28.58 35.19 -53.18
N LYS A 538 -28.53 35.51 -54.48
CA LYS A 538 -28.65 36.88 -54.97
C LYS A 538 -30.10 37.32 -54.77
N PRO A 539 -30.43 38.24 -53.83
CA PRO A 539 -31.80 38.72 -53.72
C PRO A 539 -32.18 39.40 -55.04
N VAL A 540 -33.42 39.19 -55.47
CA VAL A 540 -34.02 39.79 -56.65
C VAL A 540 -33.95 41.32 -56.53
N ALA A 541 -32.86 41.93 -56.96
CA ALA A 541 -32.71 43.38 -57.07
C ALA A 541 -33.47 43.89 -58.31
N GLY A 542 -34.75 43.53 -58.41
CA GLY A 542 -35.60 43.84 -59.55
C GLY A 542 -37.10 43.60 -59.34
N SER A 543 -37.58 43.35 -58.11
CA SER A 543 -39.01 43.25 -57.82
C SER A 543 -39.54 44.45 -57.03
N ASP A 544 -39.30 45.66 -57.54
CA ASP A 544 -40.18 46.81 -57.28
C ASP A 544 -40.90 47.12 -58.59
N ALA A 545 -42.08 46.54 -58.76
CA ALA A 545 -43.06 46.97 -59.75
C ALA A 545 -44.31 47.44 -58.96
N PRO A 546 -44.80 48.69 -59.16
CA PRO A 546 -45.99 49.17 -58.48
C PRO A 546 -47.26 48.56 -59.10
N PRO A 547 -48.38 48.51 -58.34
CA PRO A 547 -49.57 47.77 -58.74
C PRO A 547 -50.36 48.51 -59.82
N SER A 548 -51.03 47.73 -60.66
CA SER A 548 -51.93 48.21 -61.70
C SER A 548 -53.14 48.95 -61.13
N THR A 549 -53.32 50.20 -61.56
CA THR A 549 -54.60 50.80 -61.98
C THR A 549 -54.33 51.87 -63.02
#